data_AF-A0A353W273-F1
#
_entry.id   AF-A0A353W273-F1
#
_cell.length_a   1.000
_cell.length_b   1.000
_cell.length_c   1.000
_cell.angle_alpha   90.00
_cell.angle_beta   90.00
_cell.angle_gamma   90.00
#
_symmetry.space_group_name_H-M   'P 1'
#
loop_
_entity.id
_entity.type
_entity.pdbx_description
1 polymer ?
#
loop_
_entity_poly.entity_id
_entity_poly.type
_entity_poly.pdbx_seq_one_letter_code
_entity_poly.pdbx_strand_id
1 'polypeptide(L)'
;MGKIYHKQDKPGPGVKFSLIDIPDDQKLGSGRYTTVLEPSALAKKQPVVSIILNAPVFQLSVNINPQTKEIPVLLGKVDGSNPISNVMFSLPENVSLDEEYVFITEFDNWQVQSLSMNNVLLERKVRPGTITFWFDPQKNMGAFTDGINVNWGTFNCNGEVCTIVSEGRTLVAYLNKDSANESMIFSQELDVDPSKSHMVAITWSNTEMTLYFDGQQECKIDLK
;
A
#
# COMPACT_ATOMS: atom_id res chain seq x y z
N MET A 1 24.11 -13.28 16.27
CA MET A 1 23.11 -12.37 15.69
C MET A 1 23.90 -11.31 14.96
N GLY A 2 23.87 -11.36 13.62
CA GLY A 2 24.62 -10.43 12.80
C GLY A 2 23.80 -9.16 12.57
N LYS A 3 24.49 -8.03 12.42
CA LYS A 3 23.90 -6.78 11.97
C LYS A 3 24.28 -6.61 10.50
N ILE A 4 23.32 -6.23 9.64
CA ILE A 4 23.63 -5.81 8.27
C ILE A 4 23.63 -4.30 8.25
N TYR A 5 24.78 -3.74 7.88
CA TYR A 5 24.97 -2.30 7.71
C TYR A 5 25.71 -2.08 6.40
N HIS A 6 25.07 -1.43 5.43
CA HIS A 6 25.66 -1.21 4.11
C HIS A 6 25.34 0.18 3.60
N LYS A 7 26.38 0.96 3.31
CA LYS A 7 26.31 2.32 2.76
C LYS A 7 26.78 2.31 1.31
N GLN A 8 26.04 2.98 0.43
CA GLN A 8 26.44 3.24 -0.96
C GLN A 8 26.60 4.74 -1.15
N ASP A 9 27.79 5.19 -1.52
CA ASP A 9 28.02 6.58 -1.88
C ASP A 9 27.66 6.81 -3.35
N LYS A 10 26.86 7.86 -3.61
CA LYS A 10 26.36 8.23 -4.94
C LYS A 10 25.72 7.08 -5.74
N PRO A 11 24.72 6.37 -5.18
CA PRO A 11 24.08 5.22 -5.83
C PRO A 11 23.26 5.59 -7.08
N GLY A 12 22.99 6.88 -7.31
CA GLY A 12 22.25 7.37 -8.47
C GLY A 12 22.26 8.89 -8.57
N PRO A 13 21.76 9.46 -9.68
CA PRO A 13 21.72 10.90 -9.89
C PRO A 13 20.93 11.63 -8.80
N GLY A 14 21.53 12.64 -8.17
CA GLY A 14 20.88 13.43 -7.12
C GLY A 14 20.82 12.73 -5.75
N VAL A 15 21.39 11.54 -5.60
CA VAL A 15 21.53 10.86 -4.31
C VAL A 15 22.98 10.99 -3.84
N LYS A 16 23.18 11.63 -2.68
CA LYS A 16 24.49 11.78 -2.04
C LYS A 16 24.99 10.45 -1.49
N PHE A 17 24.15 9.75 -0.74
CA PHE A 17 24.37 8.36 -0.33
C PHE A 17 23.05 7.67 0.03
N SER A 18 23.07 6.35 0.04
CA SER A 18 22.05 5.51 0.68
C SER A 18 22.67 4.61 1.74
N LEU A 19 21.86 4.18 2.71
CA LEU A 19 22.29 3.34 3.82
C LEU A 19 21.16 2.39 4.22
N ILE A 20 21.45 1.10 4.33
CA ILE A 20 20.58 0.13 5.01
C ILE A 20 21.16 -0.23 6.38
N ASP A 21 20.30 -0.29 7.39
CA ASP A 21 20.59 -0.80 8.73
C ASP A 21 19.52 -1.83 9.10
N ILE A 22 19.89 -3.11 9.12
CA ILE A 22 19.07 -4.24 9.59
C ILE A 22 19.73 -4.74 10.89
N PRO A 23 19.08 -4.58 12.05
CA PRO A 23 19.67 -4.89 13.35
C PRO A 23 19.81 -6.39 13.61
N ASP A 24 19.05 -7.22 12.90
CA ASP A 24 19.02 -8.68 13.02
C ASP A 24 19.02 -9.33 11.63
N ASP A 25 20.13 -9.94 11.24
CA ASP A 25 20.30 -10.61 9.95
C ASP A 25 19.38 -11.83 9.76
N GLN A 26 18.76 -12.34 10.83
CA GLN A 26 17.70 -13.35 10.73
C GLN A 26 16.32 -12.75 10.43
N LYS A 27 16.16 -11.42 10.58
CA LYS A 27 14.93 -10.66 10.31
C LYS A 27 15.15 -9.65 9.19
N LEU A 28 15.52 -10.15 8.01
CA LEU A 28 15.79 -9.30 6.83
C LEU A 28 14.60 -8.42 6.41
N GLY A 29 13.38 -8.77 6.83
CA GLY A 29 12.18 -7.97 6.64
C GLY A 29 12.00 -6.81 7.62
N SER A 30 12.98 -6.53 8.49
CA SER A 30 12.87 -5.49 9.52
C SER A 30 14.13 -4.63 9.58
N GLY A 31 13.98 -3.31 9.46
CA GLY A 31 15.12 -2.40 9.47
C GLY A 31 14.80 -0.98 9.04
N ARG A 32 15.86 -0.26 8.70
CA ARG A 32 15.80 1.14 8.27
C ARG A 32 16.61 1.35 7.00
N TYR A 33 16.03 2.10 6.06
CA TYR A 33 16.71 2.57 4.87
C TYR A 33 16.75 4.09 4.81
N THR A 34 17.94 4.65 4.70
CA THR A 34 18.17 6.09 4.63
C THR A 34 18.64 6.46 3.23
N THR A 35 17.99 7.44 2.62
CA THR A 35 18.39 8.08 1.37
C THR A 35 18.71 9.55 1.65
N VAL A 36 19.92 9.99 1.36
CA VAL A 36 20.31 11.40 1.45
C VAL A 36 20.47 11.96 0.06
N LEU A 37 19.77 13.05 -0.23
CA LEU A 37 19.82 13.73 -1.52
C LEU A 37 20.99 14.71 -1.58
N GLU A 38 21.48 14.97 -2.79
CA GLU A 38 22.36 16.12 -3.02
C GLU A 38 21.53 17.43 -2.93
N PRO A 39 22.14 18.57 -2.58
CA PRO A 39 21.51 19.87 -2.76
C PRO A 39 20.99 20.03 -4.19
N SER A 40 19.84 20.68 -4.35
CA SER A 40 19.23 20.88 -5.67
C SER A 40 18.75 19.61 -6.40
N ALA A 41 18.77 18.44 -5.76
CA ALA A 41 18.28 17.21 -6.38
C ALA A 41 16.79 17.29 -6.75
N LEU A 42 15.97 17.93 -5.90
CA LEU A 42 14.53 18.10 -6.14
C LEU A 42 14.19 19.25 -7.10
N ALA A 43 15.16 20.11 -7.43
CA ALA A 43 14.97 21.14 -8.46
C ALA A 43 14.85 20.55 -9.87
N LYS A 44 15.32 19.31 -10.06
CA LYS A 44 15.25 18.59 -11.34
C LYS A 44 13.82 18.09 -11.57
N LYS A 45 13.38 18.10 -12.83
CA LYS A 45 12.07 17.55 -13.21
C LYS A 45 12.03 16.02 -13.14
N GLN A 46 13.18 15.37 -13.30
CA GLN A 46 13.27 13.91 -13.27
C GLN A 46 13.13 13.39 -11.84
N PRO A 47 12.44 12.27 -11.62
CA PRO A 47 12.41 11.62 -10.32
C PRO A 47 13.81 11.22 -9.85
N VAL A 48 14.06 11.34 -8.55
CA VAL A 48 15.28 10.87 -7.90
C VAL A 48 15.03 9.46 -7.39
N VAL A 49 15.81 8.50 -7.88
CA VAL A 49 15.63 7.09 -7.56
C VAL A 49 16.81 6.60 -6.72
N SER A 50 16.51 6.06 -5.55
CA SER A 50 17.50 5.48 -4.63
C SER A 50 17.13 4.02 -4.38
N ILE A 51 18.02 3.11 -4.78
CA ILE A 51 17.80 1.67 -4.69
C ILE A 51 18.95 1.05 -3.91
N ILE A 52 18.61 0.09 -3.05
CA ILE A 52 19.58 -0.83 -2.48
C ILE A 52 19.18 -2.26 -2.82
N LEU A 53 20.17 -3.02 -3.27
CA LEU A 53 20.03 -4.41 -3.66
C LEU A 53 20.99 -5.24 -2.82
N ASN A 54 20.46 -6.23 -2.10
CA ASN A 54 21.22 -7.28 -1.46
C ASN A 54 20.76 -8.62 -2.05
N ALA A 55 21.22 -8.89 -3.27
CA ALA A 55 20.81 -10.06 -4.04
C ALA A 55 21.29 -11.36 -3.38
N PRO A 56 20.48 -12.44 -3.44
CA PRO A 56 19.16 -12.54 -4.08
C PRO A 56 17.98 -12.10 -3.19
N VAL A 57 18.24 -11.64 -1.96
CA VAL A 57 17.25 -11.72 -0.88
C VAL A 57 16.41 -10.47 -0.72
N PHE A 58 16.96 -9.29 -0.98
CA PHE A 58 16.34 -8.04 -0.56
C PHE A 58 16.52 -6.91 -1.58
N GLN A 59 15.43 -6.23 -1.89
CA GLN A 59 15.39 -5.00 -2.67
C GLN A 59 14.52 -3.97 -1.95
N LEU A 60 15.04 -2.74 -1.83
CA LEU A 60 14.26 -1.59 -1.44
C LEU A 60 14.54 -0.42 -2.39
N SER A 61 13.47 0.21 -2.87
CA SER A 61 13.53 1.38 -3.76
C SER A 61 12.70 2.52 -3.18
N VAL A 62 13.30 3.70 -3.11
CA VAL A 62 12.63 4.97 -2.81
C VAL A 62 12.75 5.85 -4.05
N ASN A 63 11.62 6.18 -4.67
CA ASN A 63 11.57 7.01 -5.86
C ASN A 63 10.85 8.30 -5.53
N ILE A 64 11.53 9.44 -5.61
CA ILE A 64 11.02 10.74 -5.18
C ILE A 64 10.73 11.57 -6.44
N ASN A 65 9.44 11.81 -6.71
CA ASN A 65 9.01 12.58 -7.87
C ASN A 65 8.57 13.99 -7.46
N PRO A 66 9.38 15.03 -7.69
CA PRO A 66 9.03 16.40 -7.31
C PRO A 66 7.90 17.00 -8.17
N GLN A 67 7.63 16.45 -9.36
CA GLN A 67 6.55 16.93 -10.23
C GLN A 67 5.18 16.44 -9.78
N THR A 68 5.06 15.13 -9.48
CA THR A 68 3.78 14.55 -9.02
C THR A 68 3.60 14.68 -7.52
N LYS A 69 4.66 15.07 -6.79
CA LYS A 69 4.70 15.11 -5.32
C LYS A 69 4.44 13.74 -4.70
N GLU A 70 4.87 12.69 -5.37
CA GLU A 70 4.67 11.31 -4.96
C GLU A 70 5.99 10.62 -4.71
N ILE A 71 6.02 9.81 -3.66
CA ILE A 71 7.18 9.02 -3.26
C ILE A 71 6.78 7.56 -3.13
N PRO A 72 6.77 6.77 -4.22
CA PRO A 72 6.61 5.34 -4.11
C PRO A 72 7.83 4.69 -3.43
N VAL A 73 7.54 3.87 -2.43
CA VAL A 73 8.49 3.03 -1.71
C VAL A 73 8.12 1.58 -1.95
N LEU A 74 9.06 0.83 -2.52
CA LEU A 74 8.90 -0.58 -2.85
C LEU A 74 9.86 -1.41 -2.00
N LEU A 75 9.37 -2.49 -1.41
CA LEU A 75 10.13 -3.44 -0.62
C LEU A 75 9.78 -4.87 -1.08
N GLY A 76 10.79 -5.69 -1.36
CA GLY A 76 10.59 -7.06 -1.81
C GLY A 76 11.89 -7.84 -1.96
N LYS A 77 11.83 -8.93 -2.72
CA LYS A 77 12.97 -9.81 -3.02
C LYS A 77 13.60 -9.46 -4.38
N VAL A 78 14.87 -9.82 -4.59
CA VAL A 78 15.59 -9.62 -5.86
C VAL A 78 15.38 -10.83 -6.80
N ASP A 79 14.17 -11.36 -6.87
CA ASP A 79 13.84 -12.57 -7.64
C ASP A 79 12.90 -12.28 -8.84
N GLY A 80 12.59 -11.00 -9.08
CA GLY A 80 11.67 -10.58 -10.14
C GLY A 80 10.19 -10.73 -9.80
N SER A 81 9.86 -11.20 -8.59
CA SER A 81 8.49 -11.18 -8.10
C SER A 81 7.99 -9.75 -7.85
N ASN A 82 6.67 -9.59 -7.69
CA ASN A 82 6.09 -8.32 -7.29
C ASN A 82 6.63 -7.89 -5.91
N PRO A 83 6.77 -6.56 -5.65
CA PRO A 83 7.11 -6.07 -4.32
C PRO A 83 6.17 -6.65 -3.27
N ILE A 84 6.73 -7.09 -2.13
CA ILE A 84 5.96 -7.58 -0.99
C ILE A 84 5.19 -6.41 -0.33
N SER A 85 5.81 -5.24 -0.31
CA SER A 85 5.19 -3.99 0.15
C SER A 85 5.41 -2.89 -0.90
N ASN A 86 4.34 -2.16 -1.18
CA ASN A 86 4.30 -1.04 -2.12
C ASN A 86 3.47 0.07 -1.50
N VAL A 87 4.14 1.12 -1.04
CA VAL A 87 3.50 2.24 -0.33
C VAL A 87 3.81 3.54 -1.04
N MET A 88 2.80 4.37 -1.21
CA MET A 88 2.95 5.72 -1.74
C MET A 88 2.94 6.71 -0.59
N PHE A 89 3.84 7.71 -0.63
CA PHE A 89 3.81 8.86 0.28
C PHE A 89 3.70 10.16 -0.51
N SER A 90 3.23 11.21 0.16
CA SER A 90 3.16 12.57 -0.39
C SER A 90 4.41 13.36 -0.02
N LEU A 91 5.02 14.01 -1.02
CA LEU A 91 6.03 15.03 -0.77
C LEU A 91 5.33 16.31 -0.28
N PRO A 92 5.86 17.04 0.72
CA PRO A 92 5.24 18.28 1.19
C PRO A 92 5.12 19.34 0.07
N GLU A 93 4.13 20.22 0.20
CA GLU A 93 3.90 21.26 -0.82
C GLU A 93 5.05 22.27 -0.89
N ASN A 94 5.56 22.68 0.27
CA ASN A 94 6.53 23.77 0.43
C ASN A 94 7.96 23.28 0.65
N VAL A 95 8.42 22.34 -0.18
CA VAL A 95 9.80 21.84 -0.14
C VAL A 95 10.73 22.84 -0.85
N SER A 96 11.82 23.23 -0.18
CA SER A 96 12.85 24.06 -0.81
C SER A 96 13.58 23.25 -1.88
N LEU A 97 13.80 23.83 -3.06
CA LEU A 97 14.36 23.06 -4.17
C LEU A 97 15.87 22.91 -4.10
N ASP A 98 16.56 23.72 -3.30
CA ASP A 98 18.02 23.83 -3.20
C ASP A 98 18.61 23.10 -1.99
N GLU A 99 17.79 22.72 -1.01
CA GLU A 99 18.23 22.07 0.22
C GLU A 99 18.64 20.59 0.03
N GLU A 100 19.43 20.10 0.98
CA GLU A 100 19.68 18.68 1.19
C GLU A 100 18.55 18.08 2.03
N TYR A 101 18.07 16.91 1.62
CA TYR A 101 17.01 16.18 2.32
C TYR A 101 17.44 14.77 2.68
N VAL A 102 17.03 14.35 3.87
CA VAL A 102 17.22 13.00 4.40
C VAL A 102 15.86 12.31 4.44
N PHE A 103 15.71 11.25 3.65
CA PHE A 103 14.56 10.36 3.69
C PHE A 103 14.90 9.11 4.48
N ILE A 104 14.02 8.71 5.41
CA ILE A 104 14.20 7.52 6.23
C ILE A 104 12.94 6.66 6.11
N THR A 105 13.09 5.49 5.51
CA THR A 105 12.06 4.45 5.45
C THR A 105 12.27 3.47 6.61
N GLU A 106 11.24 3.25 7.41
CA GLU A 106 11.21 2.16 8.39
C GLU A 106 10.31 1.04 7.88
N PHE A 107 10.75 -0.19 8.08
CA PHE A 107 10.02 -1.38 7.65
C PHE A 107 10.14 -2.49 8.68
N ASP A 108 9.10 -3.30 8.80
CA ASP A 108 9.03 -4.43 9.70
C ASP A 108 8.19 -5.55 9.07
N ASN A 109 8.62 -6.80 9.25
CA ASN A 109 7.98 -7.98 8.66
C ASN A 109 7.67 -7.85 7.15
N TRP A 110 8.62 -7.29 6.39
CA TRP A 110 8.51 -7.02 4.95
C TRP A 110 7.44 -5.99 4.56
N GLN A 111 6.94 -5.21 5.52
CA GLN A 111 5.98 -4.14 5.32
C GLN A 111 6.62 -2.78 5.61
N VAL A 112 6.44 -1.82 4.70
CA VAL A 112 6.86 -0.44 4.91
C VAL A 112 5.92 0.19 5.93
N GLN A 113 6.49 0.61 7.06
CA GLN A 113 5.75 1.18 8.19
C GLN A 113 5.63 2.69 8.07
N SER A 114 6.74 3.36 7.72
CA SER A 114 6.80 4.81 7.66
C SER A 114 7.85 5.31 6.68
N LEU A 115 7.67 6.55 6.25
CA LEU A 115 8.67 7.34 5.57
C LEU A 115 8.73 8.70 6.26
N SER A 116 9.92 9.18 6.60
CA SER A 116 10.14 10.53 7.08
C SER A 116 11.09 11.31 6.18
N MET A 117 10.95 12.63 6.20
CA MET A 117 11.79 13.60 5.52
C MET A 117 12.32 14.59 6.56
N ASN A 118 13.63 14.64 6.75
CA ASN A 118 14.28 15.44 7.81
C ASN A 118 13.64 15.20 9.20
N ASN A 119 13.37 13.92 9.52
CA ASN A 119 12.71 13.46 10.76
C ASN A 119 11.23 13.86 10.91
N VAL A 120 10.59 14.41 9.88
CA VAL A 120 9.14 14.66 9.85
C VAL A 120 8.47 13.53 9.09
N LEU A 121 7.51 12.85 9.71
CA LEU A 121 6.74 11.78 9.06
C LEU A 121 5.97 12.34 7.85
N LEU A 122 6.04 11.63 6.73
CA LEU A 122 5.29 11.96 5.53
C LEU A 122 3.94 11.27 5.53
N GLU A 123 2.95 11.95 4.95
CA GLU A 123 1.62 11.40 4.77
C GLU A 123 1.64 10.25 3.79
N ARG A 124 1.04 9.13 4.17
CA ARG A 124 0.82 7.99 3.29
C ARG A 124 -0.31 8.32 2.33
N LYS A 125 -0.06 8.15 1.03
CA LYS A 125 -1.06 8.32 -0.03
C LYS A 125 -1.66 6.98 -0.40
N VAL A 126 -2.97 6.94 -0.55
CA VAL A 126 -3.70 5.78 -1.07
C VAL A 126 -3.80 5.92 -2.58
N ARG A 127 -3.60 4.82 -3.30
CA ARG A 127 -4.00 4.83 -4.70
C ARG A 127 -5.50 4.59 -4.76
N PRO A 128 -6.30 5.54 -5.27
CA PRO A 128 -7.69 5.29 -5.46
C PRO A 128 -7.86 4.11 -6.41
N GLY A 129 -8.90 3.33 -6.20
CA GLY A 129 -9.17 2.15 -7.00
C GLY A 129 -10.63 1.80 -6.99
N THR A 130 -10.96 0.86 -7.86
CA THR A 130 -12.30 0.29 -7.98
C THR A 130 -12.15 -1.21 -8.17
N ILE A 131 -12.93 -1.98 -7.43
CA ILE A 131 -13.22 -3.37 -7.73
C ILE A 131 -14.68 -3.47 -8.12
N THR A 132 -14.97 -4.28 -9.13
CA THR A 132 -16.33 -4.57 -9.57
C THR A 132 -16.45 -6.07 -9.74
N PHE A 133 -17.53 -6.63 -9.21
CA PHE A 133 -17.87 -8.03 -9.41
C PHE A 133 -19.37 -8.18 -9.61
N TRP A 134 -19.74 -9.30 -10.21
CA TRP A 134 -21.12 -9.66 -10.46
C TRP A 134 -21.50 -10.83 -9.58
N PHE A 135 -22.63 -10.71 -8.89
CA PHE A 135 -23.34 -11.84 -8.31
C PHE A 135 -24.32 -12.34 -9.36
N ASP A 136 -24.16 -13.59 -9.78
CA ASP A 136 -25.10 -14.28 -10.65
C ASP A 136 -25.63 -15.50 -9.87
N PRO A 137 -26.91 -15.54 -9.46
CA PRO A 137 -27.47 -16.64 -8.68
C PRO A 137 -27.24 -18.04 -9.30
N GLN A 138 -27.09 -18.12 -10.62
CA GLN A 138 -26.84 -19.37 -11.32
C GLN A 138 -25.38 -19.82 -11.23
N LYS A 139 -24.44 -18.87 -11.09
CA LYS A 139 -22.99 -19.16 -10.98
C LYS A 139 -22.50 -19.19 -9.54
N ASN A 140 -23.15 -18.40 -8.68
CA ASN A 140 -22.82 -18.21 -7.28
C ASN A 140 -23.97 -18.75 -6.41
N MET A 141 -24.32 -20.03 -6.61
CA MET A 141 -25.47 -20.66 -5.96
C MET A 141 -25.39 -20.51 -4.43
N GLY A 142 -26.45 -19.97 -3.83
CA GLY A 142 -26.56 -19.78 -2.39
C GLY A 142 -25.84 -18.54 -1.84
N ALA A 143 -25.10 -17.78 -2.66
CA ALA A 143 -24.58 -16.50 -2.19
C ALA A 143 -25.74 -15.57 -1.77
N PHE A 144 -25.51 -14.78 -0.72
CA PHE A 144 -26.54 -13.92 -0.11
C PHE A 144 -27.73 -14.66 0.53
N THR A 145 -27.54 -15.95 0.88
CA THR A 145 -28.52 -16.75 1.62
C THR A 145 -28.01 -17.02 3.04
N ASP A 146 -28.90 -16.98 4.03
CA ASP A 146 -28.53 -17.18 5.44
C ASP A 146 -27.72 -18.46 5.66
N GLY A 147 -26.62 -18.33 6.40
CA GLY A 147 -25.70 -19.42 6.71
C GLY A 147 -24.71 -19.79 5.60
N ILE A 148 -24.72 -19.09 4.47
CA ILE A 148 -23.74 -19.27 3.39
C ILE A 148 -22.80 -18.08 3.34
N ASN A 149 -21.50 -18.37 3.32
CA ASN A 149 -20.45 -17.37 3.19
C ASN A 149 -19.70 -17.55 1.87
N VAL A 150 -19.46 -16.45 1.15
CA VAL A 150 -18.75 -16.47 -0.15
C VAL A 150 -17.66 -15.42 -0.15
N ASN A 151 -16.45 -15.79 -0.57
CA ASN A 151 -15.35 -14.84 -0.80
C ASN A 151 -15.41 -14.32 -2.23
N TRP A 152 -15.57 -13.02 -2.40
CA TRP A 152 -15.69 -12.34 -3.69
C TRP A 152 -14.36 -11.87 -4.25
N GLY A 153 -13.33 -11.80 -3.42
CA GLY A 153 -11.98 -11.46 -3.81
C GLY A 153 -11.24 -10.63 -2.78
N THR A 154 -9.98 -10.38 -3.10
CA THR A 154 -9.08 -9.57 -2.29
C THR A 154 -8.45 -8.48 -3.14
N PHE A 155 -8.27 -7.29 -2.58
CA PHE A 155 -7.52 -6.21 -3.19
C PHE A 155 -6.65 -5.49 -2.17
N ASN A 156 -5.60 -4.83 -2.64
CA ASN A 156 -4.76 -4.03 -1.75
C ASN A 156 -5.40 -2.65 -1.55
N CYS A 157 -5.70 -2.31 -0.30
CA CYS A 157 -6.15 -0.99 0.12
C CYS A 157 -5.17 -0.51 1.19
N ASN A 158 -4.43 0.56 0.91
CA ASN A 158 -3.47 1.14 1.87
C ASN A 158 -2.37 0.17 2.31
N GLY A 159 -1.86 -0.66 1.40
CA GLY A 159 -0.89 -1.71 1.73
C GLY A 159 -1.45 -2.86 2.56
N GLU A 160 -2.72 -2.77 2.97
CA GLU A 160 -3.45 -3.82 3.67
C GLU A 160 -4.26 -4.64 2.67
N VAL A 161 -4.49 -5.90 2.99
CA VAL A 161 -5.28 -6.79 2.12
C VAL A 161 -6.74 -6.66 2.53
N CYS A 162 -7.54 -5.98 1.71
CA CYS A 162 -8.98 -5.93 1.86
C CYS A 162 -9.61 -7.18 1.24
N THR A 163 -10.36 -7.94 2.02
CA THR A 163 -11.11 -9.12 1.59
C THR A 163 -12.60 -8.82 1.62
N ILE A 164 -13.29 -9.08 0.51
CA ILE A 164 -14.74 -8.89 0.40
C ILE A 164 -15.40 -10.26 0.50
N VAL A 165 -16.33 -10.39 1.44
CA VAL A 165 -17.12 -11.60 1.65
C VAL A 165 -18.60 -11.26 1.72
N SER A 166 -19.47 -12.19 1.36
CA SER A 166 -20.85 -12.16 1.85
C SER A 166 -21.00 -13.14 3.00
N GLU A 167 -21.77 -12.76 4.01
CA GLU A 167 -22.13 -13.56 5.18
C GLU A 167 -23.64 -13.49 5.35
N GLY A 168 -24.35 -14.55 4.94
CA GLY A 168 -25.79 -14.45 4.76
C GLY A 168 -26.14 -13.34 3.76
N ARG A 169 -27.17 -12.54 4.04
CA ARG A 169 -27.61 -11.40 3.20
C ARG A 169 -26.68 -10.17 3.25
N THR A 170 -25.59 -10.23 4.01
CA THR A 170 -24.73 -9.07 4.28
C THR A 170 -23.45 -9.14 3.46
N LEU A 171 -23.06 -8.03 2.82
CA LEU A 171 -21.73 -7.86 2.26
C LEU A 171 -20.80 -7.22 3.30
N VAL A 172 -19.66 -7.84 3.54
CA VAL A 172 -18.69 -7.43 4.56
C VAL A 172 -17.31 -7.25 3.92
N ALA A 173 -16.60 -6.22 4.34
CA ALA A 173 -15.21 -5.98 3.98
C ALA A 173 -14.31 -6.04 5.21
N TYR A 174 -13.24 -6.81 5.13
CA TYR A 174 -12.22 -6.94 6.18
C TYR A 174 -10.85 -6.50 5.66
N LEU A 175 -10.15 -5.63 6.38
CA LEU A 175 -8.70 -5.47 6.22
C LEU A 175 -7.98 -6.58 6.98
N ASN A 176 -6.99 -7.20 6.34
CA ASN A 176 -6.13 -8.24 6.87
C ASN A 176 -6.93 -9.40 7.51
N LYS A 177 -7.94 -9.89 6.80
CA LYS A 177 -8.77 -11.01 7.24
C LYS A 177 -7.91 -12.21 7.67
N ASP A 178 -8.32 -12.89 8.74
CA ASP A 178 -7.65 -14.03 9.37
C ASP A 178 -6.25 -13.74 9.95
N SER A 179 -5.93 -12.46 10.15
CA SER A 179 -4.69 -12.02 10.82
C SER A 179 -4.97 -11.50 12.23
N ALA A 180 -3.91 -11.33 13.03
CA ALA A 180 -4.01 -10.71 14.36
C ALA A 180 -4.48 -9.23 14.31
N ASN A 181 -4.40 -8.59 13.15
CA ASN A 181 -4.80 -7.20 12.92
C ASN A 181 -6.02 -7.11 11.99
N GLU A 182 -6.89 -8.13 12.00
CA GLU A 182 -8.15 -8.08 11.26
C GLU A 182 -9.00 -6.90 11.73
N SER A 183 -9.52 -6.12 10.78
CA SER A 183 -10.43 -5.01 11.04
C SER A 183 -11.57 -5.00 10.03
N MET A 184 -12.81 -4.92 10.50
CA MET A 184 -13.98 -4.80 9.63
C MET A 184 -14.18 -3.34 9.20
N ILE A 185 -14.28 -3.12 7.89
CA ILE A 185 -14.44 -1.80 7.27
C ILE A 185 -15.89 -1.44 7.07
N PHE A 186 -16.69 -2.38 6.57
CA PHE A 186 -18.14 -2.26 6.55
C PHE A 186 -18.83 -3.60 6.62
N SER A 187 -20.12 -3.51 6.97
CA SER A 187 -21.10 -4.58 6.94
C SER A 187 -22.41 -3.98 6.45
N GLN A 188 -22.83 -4.34 5.23
CA GLN A 188 -24.01 -3.78 4.58
C GLN A 188 -24.94 -4.91 4.13
N GLU A 189 -26.18 -4.93 4.65
CA GLU A 189 -27.22 -5.80 4.11
C GLU A 189 -27.65 -5.30 2.72
N LEU A 190 -27.73 -6.22 1.76
CA LEU A 190 -28.14 -5.92 0.39
C LEU A 190 -29.51 -6.50 0.09
N ASP A 191 -30.36 -5.75 -0.61
CA ASP A 191 -31.65 -6.24 -1.10
C ASP A 191 -31.46 -7.02 -2.41
N VAL A 192 -31.00 -8.25 -2.26
CA VAL A 192 -30.67 -9.15 -3.38
C VAL A 192 -31.93 -9.85 -3.89
N ASP A 193 -32.19 -9.73 -5.19
CA ASP A 193 -33.22 -10.50 -5.90
C ASP A 193 -32.58 -11.77 -6.47
N PRO A 194 -32.93 -12.96 -5.95
CA PRO A 194 -32.29 -14.21 -6.37
C PRO A 194 -32.63 -14.63 -7.80
N SER A 195 -33.49 -13.89 -8.50
CA SER A 195 -33.87 -14.18 -9.89
C SER A 195 -33.02 -13.47 -10.94
N LYS A 196 -32.18 -12.50 -10.54
CA LYS A 196 -31.38 -11.68 -11.46
C LYS A 196 -29.92 -11.59 -11.04
N SER A 197 -29.06 -11.23 -12.00
CA SER A 197 -27.67 -10.87 -11.70
C SER A 197 -27.59 -9.45 -11.17
N HIS A 198 -26.70 -9.23 -10.21
CA HIS A 198 -26.45 -7.93 -9.60
C HIS A 198 -24.99 -7.53 -9.75
N MET A 199 -24.74 -6.23 -9.84
CA MET A 199 -23.40 -5.67 -9.87
C MET A 199 -23.07 -5.04 -8.52
N VAL A 200 -21.91 -5.39 -7.97
CA VAL A 200 -21.31 -4.70 -6.84
C VAL A 200 -20.08 -3.96 -7.32
N ALA A 201 -19.96 -2.69 -6.96
CA ALA A 201 -18.73 -1.93 -7.14
C ALA A 201 -18.30 -1.32 -5.81
N ILE A 202 -17.02 -1.47 -5.46
CA ILE A 202 -16.42 -0.82 -4.31
C ILE A 202 -15.34 0.09 -4.84
N THR A 203 -15.47 1.39 -4.58
CA THR A 203 -14.45 2.38 -4.89
C THR A 203 -13.77 2.82 -3.59
N TRP A 204 -12.51 3.20 -3.68
CA TRP A 204 -11.81 3.79 -2.55
C TRP A 204 -10.86 4.88 -3.00
N SER A 205 -10.50 5.76 -2.06
CA SER A 205 -9.55 6.85 -2.20
C SER A 205 -8.70 6.96 -0.92
N ASN A 206 -8.02 8.10 -0.74
CA ASN A 206 -7.28 8.38 0.49
C ASN A 206 -8.17 8.47 1.73
N THR A 207 -9.38 8.99 1.56
CA THR A 207 -10.20 9.44 2.69
C THR A 207 -11.47 8.65 2.83
N GLU A 208 -11.85 7.88 1.81
CA GLU A 208 -13.15 7.22 1.80
C GLU A 208 -13.16 5.93 0.99
N MET A 209 -14.05 5.02 1.40
CA MET A 209 -14.46 3.84 0.66
C MET A 209 -15.98 3.89 0.47
N THR A 210 -16.44 3.59 -0.74
CA THR A 210 -17.85 3.66 -1.12
C THR A 210 -18.28 2.35 -1.77
N LEU A 211 -19.38 1.79 -1.29
CA LEU A 211 -20.04 0.61 -1.83
C LEU A 211 -21.21 1.04 -2.71
N TYR A 212 -21.27 0.48 -3.91
CA TYR A 212 -22.37 0.60 -4.85
C TYR A 212 -22.98 -0.78 -5.14
N PHE A 213 -24.30 -0.84 -5.17
CA PHE A 213 -25.08 -2.01 -5.55
C PHE A 213 -26.04 -1.63 -6.69
N ASP A 214 -25.94 -2.32 -7.83
CA ASP A 214 -26.67 -2.00 -9.07
C ASP A 214 -26.58 -0.52 -9.48
N GLY A 215 -25.43 0.11 -9.19
CA GLY A 215 -25.15 1.51 -9.49
C GLY A 215 -25.70 2.52 -8.47
N GLN A 216 -26.40 2.07 -7.43
CA GLN A 216 -26.84 2.91 -6.32
C GLN A 216 -25.82 2.86 -5.19
N GLN A 217 -25.54 4.00 -4.56
CA GLN A 217 -24.63 4.06 -3.43
C GLN A 217 -25.34 3.53 -2.18
N GLU A 218 -24.80 2.47 -1.59
CA GLU A 218 -25.35 1.84 -0.38
C GLU A 218 -24.66 2.36 0.89
N CYS A 219 -23.33 2.47 0.85
CA CYS A 219 -22.54 2.84 2.01
C CYS A 219 -21.34 3.70 1.60
N LYS A 220 -20.95 4.61 2.49
CA LYS A 220 -19.74 5.43 2.38
C LYS A 220 -19.10 5.54 3.75
N ILE A 221 -17.79 5.26 3.83
CA ILE A 221 -17.02 5.17 5.07
C ILE A 221 -15.79 6.04 4.92
N ASP A 222 -15.45 6.78 5.97
CA ASP A 222 -14.19 7.51 6.02
C ASP A 222 -13.04 6.56 6.38
N LEU A 223 -11.99 6.53 5.57
CA LEU A 223 -10.73 5.87 5.86
C LEU A 223 -9.85 6.90 6.58
N LYS A 224 -9.82 6.85 7.92
CA LYS A 224 -8.96 7.69 8.77
C LYS A 224 -7.80 6.90 9.33
#